data_AF-A0A2S5CSV0-F1
#
_entry.id   AF-A0A2S5CSV0-F1
#
_cell.length_a   1.000
_cell.length_b   1.000
_cell.length_c   1.000
_cell.angle_alpha   90.00
_cell.angle_beta   90.00
_cell.angle_gamma   90.00
#
_symmetry.space_group_name_H-M   'P 1'
#
loop_
_entity.id
_entity.type
_entity.pdbx_description
1 polymer ?
#
loop_
_entity_poly.entity_id
_entity_poly.type
_entity_poly.pdbx_seq_one_letter_code
_entity_poly.pdbx_strand_id
1 'polypeptide(L)'
;MPEEMDFPMRVKFRSVAITFLLLLGGMVIALPWVAYWSILAGIQGRPTAPAKTMTQAEINAIWLTEEPDLPMAQLDDITPYWIYDLLLCGVYSGRCDEDGLKHQMSLMAVRVSRRYLSHEGFGNRRVSMLKWHTGNVSLTIWLQRNKSPAELISLYYGR
;
A
#
# COMPACT_ATOMS: atom_id res chain seq x y z
N MET A 1 -6.18 58.42 -31.28
CA MET A 1 -6.45 57.72 -30.00
C MET A 1 -6.42 56.24 -30.32
N PRO A 2 -5.45 55.46 -29.80
CA PRO A 2 -5.42 54.03 -30.06
C PRO A 2 -6.43 53.32 -29.16
N GLU A 3 -7.35 52.58 -29.77
CA GLU A 3 -8.23 51.62 -29.09
C GLU A 3 -7.36 50.51 -28.49
N GLU A 4 -7.34 50.42 -27.16
CA GLU A 4 -6.86 49.23 -26.45
C GLU A 4 -7.78 48.05 -26.82
N MET A 5 -7.34 47.22 -27.77
CA MET A 5 -7.89 45.88 -27.96
C MET A 5 -7.50 45.04 -26.75
N ASP A 6 -8.36 45.08 -25.73
CA ASP A 6 -8.20 44.32 -24.52
C ASP A 6 -8.49 42.83 -24.82
N PHE A 7 -7.41 42.06 -24.90
CA PHE A 7 -7.41 40.73 -25.48
C PHE A 7 -8.26 39.73 -24.66
N PRO A 8 -9.23 39.00 -25.27
CA PRO A 8 -9.95 37.88 -24.66
C PRO A 8 -9.05 36.64 -24.38
N MET A 9 -7.74 36.78 -24.51
CA MET A 9 -6.73 35.73 -24.39
C MET A 9 -6.51 35.32 -22.93
N ARG A 10 -6.69 36.24 -21.97
CA ARG A 10 -6.50 35.96 -20.53
C ARG A 10 -7.50 34.93 -19.99
N VAL A 11 -8.73 34.91 -20.51
CA VAL A 11 -9.78 33.96 -20.07
C VAL A 11 -9.49 32.54 -20.58
N LYS A 12 -9.10 32.41 -21.85
CA LYS A 12 -8.76 31.10 -22.45
C LYS A 12 -7.53 30.45 -21.82
N PHE A 13 -6.50 31.24 -21.49
CA PHE A 13 -5.31 30.72 -20.81
C PHE A 13 -5.59 30.22 -19.40
N ARG A 14 -6.43 30.94 -18.64
CA ARG A 14 -6.85 30.52 -17.29
C ARG A 14 -7.61 29.19 -17.31
N SER A 15 -8.55 29.02 -18.23
CA SER A 15 -9.29 27.76 -18.36
C SER A 15 -8.38 26.58 -18.74
N VAL A 16 -7.44 26.78 -19.67
CA VAL A 16 -6.47 25.74 -20.05
C VAL A 16 -5.55 25.39 -18.86
N ALA A 17 -5.06 26.38 -18.14
CA ALA A 17 -4.20 26.17 -16.97
C ALA A 17 -4.94 25.41 -15.85
N ILE A 18 -6.20 25.77 -15.56
CA ILE A 18 -7.02 25.08 -14.56
C ILE A 18 -7.24 23.62 -14.97
N THR A 19 -7.63 23.36 -16.22
CA THR A 19 -7.80 21.99 -16.72
C THR A 19 -6.53 21.18 -16.60
N PHE A 20 -5.38 21.76 -16.96
CA PHE A 20 -4.09 21.09 -16.82
C PHE A 20 -3.76 20.75 -15.36
N LEU A 21 -3.97 21.69 -14.43
CA LEU A 21 -3.76 21.46 -13.00
C LEU A 21 -4.69 20.39 -12.43
N LEU A 22 -5.95 20.36 -12.86
CA LEU A 22 -6.92 19.33 -12.46
C LEU A 22 -6.50 17.94 -12.97
N LEU A 23 -6.05 17.84 -14.22
CA LEU A 23 -5.52 16.59 -14.77
C LEU A 23 -4.28 16.13 -14.01
N LEU A 24 -3.35 17.05 -13.72
CA LEU A 24 -2.15 16.74 -12.97
C LEU A 24 -2.48 16.27 -11.54
N GLY A 25 -3.38 16.99 -10.84
CA GLY A 25 -3.84 16.60 -9.52
C GLY A 25 -4.54 15.23 -9.53
N GLY A 26 -5.39 14.98 -10.53
CA GLY A 26 -6.04 13.68 -10.73
C GLY A 26 -5.05 12.54 -10.94
N MET A 27 -3.99 12.77 -11.72
CA MET A 27 -2.93 11.78 -11.91
C MET A 27 -2.20 11.46 -10.61
N VAL A 28 -1.83 12.48 -9.81
CA VAL A 28 -1.20 12.26 -8.51
C VAL A 28 -2.11 11.46 -7.58
N ILE A 29 -3.41 11.75 -7.54
CA ILE A 29 -4.34 10.97 -6.71
C ILE A 29 -4.46 9.52 -7.22
N ALA A 30 -4.56 9.30 -8.53
CA ALA A 30 -4.75 7.95 -9.07
C ALA A 30 -3.48 7.06 -8.99
N LEU A 31 -2.29 7.67 -8.98
CA LEU A 31 -1.01 6.97 -9.17
C LEU A 31 -0.77 5.80 -8.18
N PRO A 32 -1.00 5.92 -6.87
CA PRO A 32 -0.71 4.84 -5.93
C PRO A 32 -1.61 3.63 -6.17
N TRP A 33 -2.89 3.85 -6.48
CA TRP A 33 -3.82 2.77 -6.81
C TRP A 33 -3.44 2.07 -8.11
N VAL A 34 -3.11 2.84 -9.15
CA VAL A 34 -2.67 2.26 -10.44
C VAL A 34 -1.39 1.44 -10.25
N ALA A 35 -0.42 1.96 -9.51
CA ALA A 35 0.83 1.27 -9.21
C ALA A 35 0.58 -0.01 -8.39
N TYR A 36 -0.22 0.07 -7.33
CA TYR A 36 -0.61 -1.05 -6.49
C TYR A 36 -1.23 -2.19 -7.30
N TRP A 37 -2.24 -1.91 -8.12
CA TRP A 37 -2.89 -2.92 -8.95
C TRP A 37 -1.94 -3.49 -10.01
N SER A 38 -1.14 -2.63 -10.65
CA SER A 38 -0.18 -3.07 -11.67
C SER A 38 0.89 -4.01 -11.09
N ILE A 39 1.38 -3.73 -9.88
CA ILE A 39 2.33 -4.57 -9.17
C ILE A 39 1.68 -5.90 -8.77
N LEU A 40 0.48 -5.85 -8.17
CA LEU A 40 -0.25 -7.05 -7.77
C LEU A 40 -0.59 -7.96 -8.94
N ALA A 41 -0.95 -7.40 -10.10
CA ALA A 41 -1.18 -8.16 -11.32
C ALA A 41 0.07 -8.91 -11.80
N GLY A 42 1.26 -8.40 -11.45
CA GLY A 42 2.54 -9.04 -11.74
C GLY A 42 2.95 -10.14 -10.74
N ILE A 43 2.25 -10.28 -9.61
CA ILE A 43 2.47 -11.34 -8.62
C ILE A 43 1.63 -12.55 -9.00
N GLN A 44 2.27 -13.71 -9.17
CA GLN A 44 1.61 -14.98 -9.48
C GLN A 44 0.86 -15.46 -8.25
N GLY A 45 -0.43 -15.80 -8.41
CA GLY A 45 -1.25 -16.34 -7.32
C GLY A 45 -1.37 -15.42 -6.11
N ARG A 46 -1.90 -15.94 -5.00
CA ARG A 46 -1.96 -15.25 -3.71
C ARG A 46 -1.71 -16.26 -2.59
N PRO A 47 -1.18 -15.84 -1.42
CA PRO A 47 -1.08 -16.73 -0.27
C PRO A 47 -2.45 -17.26 0.15
N THR A 48 -2.59 -18.58 0.22
CA THR A 48 -3.80 -19.28 0.65
C THR A 48 -3.61 -19.79 2.08
N ALA A 49 -4.47 -19.38 3.00
CA ALA A 49 -4.41 -19.87 4.37
C ALA A 49 -4.75 -21.37 4.43
N PRO A 50 -4.02 -22.18 5.20
CA PRO A 50 -4.44 -23.55 5.46
C PRO A 50 -5.79 -23.54 6.20
N ALA A 51 -6.60 -24.56 5.99
CA ALA A 51 -7.85 -24.74 6.72
C ALA A 51 -7.55 -25.13 8.17
N LYS A 52 -7.25 -24.14 9.01
CA LYS A 52 -7.06 -24.30 10.45
C LYS A 52 -8.13 -23.52 11.19
N THR A 53 -8.91 -24.22 12.01
CA THR A 53 -9.84 -23.59 12.93
C THR A 53 -9.07 -23.10 14.16
N MET A 54 -9.28 -21.84 14.53
CA MET A 54 -8.78 -21.24 15.76
C MET A 54 -9.95 -20.62 16.51
N THR A 55 -9.93 -20.74 17.82
CA THR A 55 -10.90 -20.03 18.67
C THR A 55 -10.57 -18.54 18.73
N GLN A 56 -11.57 -17.69 19.01
CA GLN A 56 -11.34 -16.25 19.14
C GLN A 56 -10.33 -15.92 20.26
N ALA A 57 -10.30 -16.72 21.34
CA ALA A 57 -9.36 -16.54 22.44
C ALA A 57 -7.90 -16.78 21.99
N GLU A 58 -7.66 -17.81 21.18
CA GLU A 58 -6.33 -18.08 20.61
C GLU A 58 -5.91 -16.98 19.63
N ILE A 59 -6.83 -16.53 18.77
CA ILE A 59 -6.57 -15.43 17.83
C ILE A 59 -6.16 -14.17 18.61
N ASN A 60 -6.90 -13.80 19.64
CA ASN A 60 -6.61 -12.63 20.48
C ASN A 60 -5.24 -12.76 21.17
N ALA A 61 -4.94 -13.92 21.76
CA ALA A 61 -3.67 -14.14 22.45
C ALA A 61 -2.46 -14.03 21.52
N ILE A 62 -2.55 -14.65 20.33
CA ILE A 62 -1.49 -14.59 19.32
C ILE A 62 -1.34 -13.16 18.79
N TRP A 63 -2.46 -12.51 18.46
CA TRP A 63 -2.43 -11.16 17.89
C TRP A 63 -1.77 -10.17 18.83
N LEU A 64 -2.12 -10.17 20.12
CA LEU A 64 -1.50 -9.29 21.12
C LEU A 64 0.01 -9.54 21.28
N THR A 65 0.48 -10.74 20.96
CA THR A 65 1.90 -11.11 21.05
C THR A 65 2.68 -10.69 19.81
N GLU A 66 2.13 -10.91 18.61
CA GLU A 66 2.83 -10.67 17.35
C GLU A 66 2.60 -9.25 16.79
N GLU A 67 1.51 -8.60 17.16
CA GLU A 67 1.06 -7.29 16.66
C GLU A 67 0.61 -6.38 17.82
N PRO A 68 1.49 -6.08 18.81
CA PRO A 68 1.11 -5.33 20.02
C PRO A 68 0.60 -3.92 19.72
N ASP A 69 1.05 -3.35 18.61
CA ASP A 69 0.81 -1.96 18.22
C ASP A 69 -0.31 -1.76 17.20
N LEU A 70 -0.85 -2.86 16.65
CA LEU A 70 -1.88 -2.83 15.61
C LEU A 70 -3.15 -3.51 16.12
N PRO A 71 -4.21 -2.76 16.47
CA PRO A 71 -5.50 -3.35 16.82
C PRO A 71 -6.09 -4.15 15.64
N MET A 72 -6.66 -5.33 15.90
CA MET A 72 -7.32 -6.14 14.86
C MET A 72 -8.39 -5.38 14.07
N ALA A 73 -9.09 -4.45 14.72
CA ALA A 73 -10.13 -3.62 14.10
C ALA A 73 -9.58 -2.60 13.07
N GLN A 74 -8.27 -2.33 13.09
CA GLN A 74 -7.60 -1.40 12.17
C GLN A 74 -6.80 -2.14 11.10
N LEU A 75 -6.99 -3.46 10.97
CA LEU A 75 -6.18 -4.28 10.08
C LEU A 75 -6.30 -3.83 8.61
N ASP A 76 -7.48 -3.40 8.18
CA ASP A 76 -7.81 -3.01 6.80
C ASP A 76 -7.68 -1.50 6.51
N ASP A 77 -7.30 -0.70 7.51
CA ASP A 77 -7.15 0.77 7.38
C ASP A 77 -6.02 1.16 6.43
N ILE A 78 -5.03 0.28 6.22
CA ILE A 78 -3.93 0.55 5.31
C ILE A 78 -4.39 0.65 3.85
N THR A 79 -3.91 1.68 3.14
CA THR A 79 -4.25 1.92 1.73
C THR A 79 -2.99 2.09 0.88
N PRO A 80 -3.09 1.98 -0.47
CA PRO A 80 -1.97 2.30 -1.36
C PRO A 80 -1.42 3.72 -1.21
N TYR A 81 -2.21 4.65 -0.66
CA TYR A 81 -1.77 6.03 -0.40
C TYR A 81 -0.72 6.14 0.70
N TRP A 82 -0.51 5.09 1.50
CA TRP A 82 0.53 5.03 2.51
C TRP A 82 1.95 5.29 1.95
N ILE A 83 2.15 5.10 0.63
CA ILE A 83 3.39 5.49 -0.05
C ILE A 83 3.68 6.99 0.06
N TYR A 84 2.65 7.84 0.11
CA TYR A 84 2.82 9.27 0.28
C TYR A 84 3.29 9.61 1.67
N ASP A 85 2.78 8.94 2.69
CA ASP A 85 3.24 9.17 4.06
C ASP A 85 4.70 8.75 4.24
N LEU A 86 5.11 7.64 3.60
CA LEU A 86 6.53 7.24 3.54
C LEU A 86 7.41 8.28 2.84
N LEU A 87 6.97 8.80 1.68
CA LEU A 87 7.72 9.80 0.93
C LEU A 87 7.83 11.11 1.71
N LEU A 88 6.73 11.56 2.32
CA LEU A 88 6.70 12.74 3.18
C LEU A 88 7.65 12.55 4.37
N CYS A 89 7.61 11.39 5.04
CA CYS A 89 8.54 11.11 6.12
C CYS A 89 10.02 11.19 5.68
N GLY A 90 10.36 10.54 4.56
CA GLY A 90 11.73 10.52 4.04
C GLY A 90 12.24 11.91 3.64
N VAL A 91 11.35 12.80 3.20
CA VAL A 91 11.69 14.18 2.80
C VAL A 91 11.76 15.13 4.00
N TYR A 92 10.86 15.00 4.98
CA TYR A 92 10.67 16.00 6.02
C TYR A 92 11.30 15.67 7.38
N SER A 93 11.25 14.43 7.84
CA SER A 93 11.59 14.10 9.23
C SER A 93 12.80 13.19 9.38
N GLY A 94 13.13 12.36 8.39
CA GLY A 94 14.18 11.35 8.50
C GLY A 94 13.97 10.33 9.64
N ARG A 95 12.81 10.37 10.31
CA ARG A 95 12.45 9.61 11.51
C ARG A 95 11.10 8.92 11.34
N CYS A 96 11.02 8.00 10.38
CA CYS A 96 9.78 7.29 10.07
C CYS A 96 9.28 6.34 11.16
N ASP A 97 10.07 6.18 12.23
CA ASP A 97 9.72 5.36 13.38
C ASP A 97 8.89 6.13 14.41
N GLU A 98 9.01 7.46 14.48
CA GLU A 98 8.32 8.29 15.48
C GLU A 98 6.88 8.67 15.06
N ASP A 99 6.59 8.72 13.74
CA ASP A 99 5.32 9.21 13.20
C ASP A 99 4.18 8.17 13.17
N GLY A 100 4.32 7.03 13.87
CA GLY A 100 3.27 6.01 13.91
C GLY A 100 3.09 5.19 12.62
N LEU A 101 3.87 5.49 11.56
CA LEU A 101 3.74 4.87 10.24
C LEU A 101 3.95 3.35 10.23
N LYS A 102 4.83 2.85 11.11
CA LYS A 102 5.04 1.41 11.30
C LYS A 102 3.86 0.70 11.99
N HIS A 103 3.00 1.43 12.71
CA HIS A 103 1.97 0.84 13.57
C HIS A 103 0.72 0.42 12.77
N GLN A 104 0.58 0.87 11.53
CA GLN A 104 -0.55 0.50 10.65
C GLN A 104 -0.27 -0.74 9.79
N MET A 105 0.97 -1.22 9.77
CA MET A 105 1.38 -2.34 8.92
C MET A 105 1.59 -3.60 9.77
N SER A 106 0.82 -4.65 9.47
CA SER A 106 0.94 -5.94 10.15
C SER A 106 2.31 -6.58 9.87
N LEU A 107 3.08 -6.84 10.91
CA LEU A 107 4.36 -7.56 10.85
C LEU A 107 4.18 -8.98 10.30
N MET A 108 3.10 -9.67 10.69
CA MET A 108 2.73 -10.97 10.16
C MET A 108 2.48 -10.90 8.65
N ALA A 109 1.69 -9.94 8.18
CA ALA A 109 1.42 -9.75 6.75
C ALA A 109 2.72 -9.45 5.97
N VAL A 110 3.62 -8.63 6.51
CA VAL A 110 4.94 -8.36 5.92
C VAL A 110 5.76 -9.65 5.81
N ARG A 111 5.83 -10.45 6.89
CA ARG A 111 6.60 -11.70 6.90
C ARG A 111 6.03 -12.72 5.93
N VAL A 112 4.70 -12.85 5.85
CA VAL A 112 4.01 -13.71 4.88
C VAL A 112 4.30 -13.25 3.46
N SER A 113 4.18 -11.95 3.18
CA SER A 113 4.47 -11.36 1.87
C SER A 113 5.91 -11.62 1.41
N ARG A 114 6.91 -11.35 2.26
CA ARG A 114 8.32 -11.61 1.97
C ARG A 114 8.59 -13.08 1.66
N ARG A 115 8.03 -13.98 2.48
CA ARG A 115 8.18 -15.42 2.28
C ARG A 115 7.59 -15.84 0.95
N TYR A 116 6.35 -15.42 0.68
CA TYR A 116 5.65 -15.74 -0.56
C TYR A 116 6.42 -15.26 -1.79
N LEU A 117 6.87 -13.99 -1.80
CA LEU A 117 7.62 -13.43 -2.92
C LEU A 117 8.98 -14.07 -3.13
N SER A 118 9.59 -14.63 -2.09
CA SER A 118 10.90 -15.30 -2.18
C SER A 118 10.80 -16.70 -2.79
N HIS A 119 9.65 -17.38 -2.63
CA HIS A 119 9.48 -18.76 -3.10
C HIS A 119 8.62 -18.87 -4.37
N GLU A 120 7.55 -18.07 -4.47
CA GLU A 120 6.47 -18.31 -5.43
C GLU A 120 6.06 -17.04 -6.20
N GLY A 121 6.09 -15.88 -5.54
CA GLY A 121 5.31 -14.73 -5.97
C GLY A 121 5.68 -14.10 -7.31
N PHE A 122 6.92 -14.21 -7.80
CA PHE A 122 7.30 -13.73 -9.14
C PHE A 122 7.71 -14.85 -10.12
N GLY A 123 7.59 -16.11 -9.70
CA GLY A 123 8.14 -17.27 -10.41
C GLY A 123 9.66 -17.22 -10.58
N ASN A 124 10.22 -18.03 -11.49
CA ASN A 124 11.66 -18.09 -11.81
C ASN A 124 12.22 -16.84 -12.55
N ARG A 125 11.57 -15.68 -12.43
CA ARG A 125 11.98 -14.44 -13.11
C ARG A 125 13.03 -13.71 -12.29
N ARG A 126 14.06 -13.17 -12.94
CA ARG A 126 14.92 -12.16 -12.28
C ARG A 126 14.09 -10.90 -12.06
N VAL A 127 13.91 -10.51 -10.82
CA VAL A 127 13.15 -9.32 -10.42
C VAL A 127 14.12 -8.27 -9.92
N SER A 128 13.93 -7.01 -10.33
CA SER A 128 14.72 -5.91 -9.78
C SER A 128 14.43 -5.74 -8.29
N MET A 129 15.40 -5.27 -7.52
CA MET A 129 15.23 -5.00 -6.09
C MET A 129 14.05 -4.05 -5.83
N LEU A 130 13.89 -3.01 -6.67
CA LEU A 130 12.75 -2.09 -6.59
C LEU A 130 11.42 -2.83 -6.75
N LYS A 131 11.29 -3.69 -7.76
CA LYS A 131 10.05 -4.45 -7.99
C LYS A 131 9.79 -5.47 -6.88
N TRP A 132 10.83 -6.02 -6.27
CA TRP A 132 10.69 -6.89 -5.11
C TRP A 132 10.13 -6.12 -3.90
N HIS A 133 10.69 -4.95 -3.58
CA HIS A 133 10.21 -4.12 -2.47
C HIS A 133 8.79 -3.61 -2.69
N THR A 134 8.49 -3.09 -3.88
CA THR A 134 7.13 -2.60 -4.18
C THR A 134 6.14 -3.75 -4.25
N GLY A 135 6.54 -4.92 -4.74
CA GLY A 135 5.79 -6.17 -4.62
C GLY A 135 5.46 -6.52 -3.17
N ASN A 136 6.47 -6.47 -2.30
CA ASN A 136 6.31 -6.78 -0.88
C ASN A 136 5.30 -5.87 -0.20
N VAL A 137 5.42 -4.56 -0.43
CA VAL A 137 4.47 -3.56 0.13
C VAL A 137 3.07 -3.79 -0.42
N SER A 138 2.90 -3.91 -1.74
CA SER A 138 1.58 -4.12 -2.35
C SER A 138 0.91 -5.41 -1.87
N LEU A 139 1.65 -6.51 -1.78
CA LEU A 139 1.09 -7.77 -1.28
C LEU A 139 0.79 -7.71 0.22
N THR A 140 1.57 -6.96 1.00
CA THR A 140 1.27 -6.73 2.44
C THR A 140 -0.05 -5.98 2.59
N ILE A 141 -0.24 -4.88 1.85
CA ILE A 141 -1.50 -4.12 1.84
C ILE A 141 -2.66 -5.02 1.42
N TRP A 142 -2.48 -5.83 0.37
CA TRP A 142 -3.51 -6.76 -0.07
C TRP A 142 -3.88 -7.77 1.01
N LEU A 143 -2.88 -8.38 1.67
CA LEU A 143 -3.08 -9.35 2.74
C LEU A 143 -3.87 -8.74 3.89
N GLN A 144 -3.45 -7.58 4.39
CA GLN A 144 -4.15 -6.86 5.46
C GLN A 144 -5.61 -6.55 5.12
N ARG A 145 -5.88 -6.11 3.89
CA ARG A 145 -7.24 -5.74 3.46
C ARG A 145 -8.15 -6.91 3.10
N ASN A 146 -7.60 -8.11 2.84
CA ASN A 146 -8.35 -9.23 2.27
C ASN A 146 -8.26 -10.52 3.11
N LYS A 147 -7.55 -10.48 4.24
CA LYS A 147 -7.41 -11.63 5.15
C LYS A 147 -7.86 -11.24 6.53
N SER A 148 -8.69 -12.11 7.11
CA SER A 148 -9.05 -12.01 8.52
C SER A 148 -7.81 -12.23 9.41
N PRO A 149 -7.84 -11.78 10.67
CA PRO A 149 -6.78 -12.08 11.63
C PRO A 149 -6.45 -13.57 11.74
N ALA A 150 -7.48 -14.43 11.75
CA ALA A 150 -7.33 -15.88 11.78
C ALA A 150 -6.57 -16.43 10.55
N GLU A 151 -6.90 -15.94 9.36
CA GLU A 151 -6.22 -16.33 8.12
C GLU A 151 -4.77 -15.84 8.10
N LEU A 152 -4.49 -14.60 8.56
CA LEU A 152 -3.12 -14.08 8.64
C LEU A 152 -2.26 -14.90 9.59
N ILE A 153 -2.77 -15.20 10.79
CA ILE A 153 -2.09 -16.07 11.76
C ILE A 153 -1.84 -17.45 11.14
N SER A 154 -2.85 -18.00 10.45
CA SER A 154 -2.73 -19.30 9.79
C SER A 154 -1.70 -19.29 8.66
N LEU A 155 -1.61 -18.22 7.86
CA LEU A 155 -0.57 -18.03 6.85
C LEU A 155 0.83 -17.86 7.46
N TYR A 156 0.90 -17.19 8.62
CA TYR A 156 2.15 -16.89 9.28
C TYR A 156 2.82 -18.15 9.85
N TYR A 157 2.05 -18.99 10.55
CA TYR A 157 2.51 -20.26 11.13
C TYR A 157 2.36 -21.48 10.22
N GLY A 158 1.45 -21.42 9.24
CA GLY A 158 1.22 -22.47 8.26
C GLY A 158 2.41 -22.59 7.33
N ARG A 159 3.20 -23.65 7.54
CA ARG A 159 4.24 -24.10 6.62
C ARG A 159 3.65 -25.13 5.68
#